data_AF-A0A1Y1WLP0-F1
#
_entry.id   AF-A0A1Y1WLP0-F1
#
_cell.length_a   1.000
_cell.length_b   1.000
_cell.length_c   1.000
_cell.angle_alpha   90.00
_cell.angle_beta   90.00
_cell.angle_gamma   90.00
#
_symmetry.space_group_name_H-M   'P 1'
#
loop_
_entity.id
_entity.type
_entity.pdbx_description
1 polymer ?
#
loop_
_entity_poly.entity_id
_entity_poly.type
_entity_poly.pdbx_seq_one_letter_code
_entity_poly.pdbx_strand_id
1 'polypeptide(L)'
;MEPLPVRVCAYARGTCAVWGGPHSLYEPKEGARGEHSGSKNGIARLCRQDAIESVFCILLQSVGNHVRPVFTRIIAELRELEHSAMVVMVPHEQRSQGRAMLGGTASGSGDNAATAGRHSQAYSAQRIEAEKELRDRFVSVELRFFELIHLCDLAVQMLEIYYKRDLCQFIVEDDFLNICNQEKKALEHAIDDNVAVGMDCVIEIILRQTQHILDTEQRLNDYHPNSNSSLTLTPTLACTRAVQFLSESTQIIRSMTTQKQMREVFLGEIGLRLFNVLLENIKRFQITEPGGFQLIADLNLYYDWAENNVDPETLRFFTALKDLANCFILAPRDLRGFLRDQYSRHTFDGVMRSEEVYDVVACRADYRQIRTQVEGHCDFM
;
A
#
# COMPACT_ATOMS: atom_id res chain seq x y z
N MET A 1 -13.66 53.06 -16.03
CA MET A 1 -12.95 54.05 -15.18
C MET A 1 -13.92 54.40 -14.06
N GLU A 2 -13.77 54.08 -12.78
CA GLU A 2 -12.85 53.33 -11.92
C GLU A 2 -13.69 52.96 -10.68
N PRO A 3 -13.41 51.84 -9.98
CA PRO A 3 -14.06 51.52 -8.70
C PRO A 3 -13.33 52.20 -7.53
N LEU A 4 -14.10 52.75 -6.58
CA LEU A 4 -13.61 53.27 -5.30
C LEU A 4 -13.37 52.11 -4.29
N PRO A 5 -12.51 52.32 -3.28
CA PRO A 5 -11.51 51.33 -2.89
C PRO A 5 -11.94 50.36 -1.78
N VAL A 6 -11.37 49.16 -1.87
CA VAL A 6 -11.32 48.14 -0.83
C VAL A 6 -10.51 48.67 0.36
N ARG A 7 -11.15 48.82 1.53
CA ARG A 7 -10.44 49.04 2.80
C ARG A 7 -9.88 47.71 3.29
N VAL A 8 -8.60 47.51 3.03
CA VAL A 8 -7.74 46.53 3.71
C VAL A 8 -7.55 47.03 5.15
N CYS A 9 -8.07 46.29 6.14
CA CYS A 9 -7.68 46.48 7.53
C CYS A 9 -6.64 45.42 7.87
N ALA A 10 -5.38 45.76 7.63
CA ALA A 10 -4.26 45.12 8.27
C ALA A 10 -4.20 45.57 9.73
N TYR A 11 -4.19 44.64 10.68
CA TYR A 11 -3.53 44.91 11.95
C TYR A 11 -2.77 43.67 12.44
N ALA A 12 -1.46 43.88 12.51
CA ALA A 12 -0.47 42.94 12.97
C ALA A 12 -0.32 43.04 14.49
N ARG A 13 0.00 41.89 15.10
CA ARG A 13 0.88 41.66 16.26
C ARG A 13 0.69 42.51 17.53
N GLY A 14 0.53 41.80 18.66
CA GLY A 14 1.35 42.10 19.83
C GLY A 14 0.62 42.14 21.18
N THR A 15 1.06 41.23 22.05
CA THR A 15 1.26 41.39 23.50
C THR A 15 0.08 41.35 24.48
N CYS A 16 0.28 40.50 25.48
CA CYS A 16 -0.42 40.33 26.75
C CYS A 16 -0.82 41.64 27.45
N ALA A 17 -2.00 41.63 28.08
CA ALA A 17 -2.19 42.30 29.37
C ALA A 17 -3.29 41.59 30.18
N VAL A 18 -2.92 41.28 31.42
CA VAL A 18 -3.71 40.72 32.53
C VAL A 18 -4.69 41.78 33.07
N TRP A 19 -5.46 41.39 34.11
CA TRP A 19 -6.29 42.19 35.05
C TRP A 19 -7.80 42.08 34.77
N GLY A 20 -8.65 41.57 35.65
CA GLY A 20 -8.68 41.67 37.11
C GLY A 20 -9.88 42.56 37.48
N GLY A 21 -10.93 42.02 38.12
CA GLY A 21 -12.01 42.83 38.72
C GLY A 21 -11.59 43.41 40.08
N PRO A 22 -12.50 44.05 40.87
CA PRO A 22 -13.87 44.49 40.55
C PRO A 22 -14.20 45.94 41.02
N HIS A 23 -15.40 46.42 40.63
CA HIS A 23 -16.20 47.53 41.19
C HIS A 23 -15.63 48.97 41.25
N SER A 24 -16.22 49.87 40.45
CA SER A 24 -16.71 51.17 40.96
C SER A 24 -17.76 51.78 40.02
N LEU A 25 -18.76 52.40 40.64
CA LEU A 25 -20.01 52.91 40.09
C LEU A 25 -19.83 54.09 39.14
N TYR A 26 -20.56 54.08 38.03
CA TYR A 26 -20.98 55.31 37.35
C TYR A 26 -22.35 55.09 36.69
N GLU A 27 -23.40 55.68 37.27
CA GLU A 27 -24.71 55.79 36.64
C GLU A 27 -24.64 56.74 35.43
N PRO A 28 -25.22 56.39 34.27
CA PRO A 28 -25.44 57.35 33.21
C PRO A 28 -26.85 57.95 33.32
N LYS A 29 -26.92 59.29 33.35
CA LYS A 29 -28.17 60.06 33.21
C LYS A 29 -28.83 59.74 31.86
N GLU A 30 -30.12 59.42 31.93
CA GLU A 30 -31.01 59.30 30.78
C GLU A 30 -31.09 60.61 29.99
N GLY A 31 -30.91 60.53 28.67
CA GLY A 31 -31.06 61.69 27.80
C GLY A 31 -30.63 61.46 26.36
N ALA A 32 -31.31 60.55 25.64
CA ALA A 32 -31.60 60.61 24.20
C ALA A 32 -32.10 59.23 23.72
N ARG A 33 -33.43 59.06 23.64
CA ARG A 33 -34.05 57.98 22.86
C ARG A 33 -33.90 58.32 21.38
N GLY A 34 -33.19 57.47 20.65
CA GLY A 34 -33.06 57.53 19.19
C GLY A 34 -32.27 56.34 18.64
N GLU A 35 -32.99 55.24 18.35
CA GLU A 35 -32.70 54.27 17.27
C GLU A 35 -31.24 53.85 17.00
N HIS A 36 -30.47 53.40 17.99
CA HIS A 36 -29.13 52.80 17.77
C HIS A 36 -28.90 51.45 18.48
N SER A 37 -29.94 50.82 19.04
CA SER A 37 -29.80 49.55 19.78
C SER A 37 -29.73 48.30 18.89
N GLY A 38 -30.33 48.32 17.70
CA GLY A 38 -30.29 47.18 16.76
C GLY A 38 -28.92 46.99 16.10
N SER A 39 -28.26 48.10 15.73
CA SER A 39 -26.96 48.06 15.05
C SER A 39 -25.81 47.64 15.98
N LYS A 40 -25.79 48.12 17.23
CA LYS A 40 -24.77 47.72 18.23
C LYS A 40 -24.85 46.24 18.61
N ASN A 41 -26.06 45.69 18.74
CA ASN A 41 -26.27 44.27 18.99
C ASN A 41 -25.89 43.40 17.78
N GLY A 42 -26.13 43.88 16.56
CA GLY A 42 -25.69 43.23 15.33
C GLY A 42 -24.16 43.19 15.19
N ILE A 43 -23.48 44.32 15.43
CA ILE A 43 -22.02 44.44 15.37
C ILE A 43 -21.35 43.58 16.45
N ALA A 44 -21.89 43.57 17.68
CA ALA A 44 -21.37 42.72 18.75
C ALA A 44 -21.53 41.22 18.45
N ARG A 45 -22.62 40.83 17.76
CA ARG A 45 -22.87 39.44 17.34
C ARG A 45 -21.93 39.00 16.22
N LEU A 46 -21.70 39.86 15.22
CA LEU A 46 -20.73 39.63 14.14
C LEU A 46 -19.31 39.51 14.70
N CYS A 47 -18.88 40.44 15.57
CA CYS A 47 -17.55 40.40 16.17
C CYS A 47 -17.31 39.14 17.06
N ARG A 48 -18.38 38.61 17.68
CA ARG A 48 -18.31 37.35 18.44
C ARG A 48 -18.19 36.15 17.51
N GLN A 49 -18.91 36.15 16.39
CA GLN A 49 -18.82 35.10 15.37
C GLN A 49 -17.42 35.07 14.75
N ASP A 50 -16.86 36.21 14.33
CA ASP A 50 -15.51 36.31 13.78
C ASP A 50 -14.43 35.76 14.74
N ALA A 51 -14.59 36.03 16.05
CA ALA A 51 -13.68 35.52 17.06
C ALA A 51 -13.77 33.99 17.24
N ILE A 52 -14.99 33.43 17.19
CA ILE A 52 -15.22 31.98 17.27
C ILE A 52 -14.62 31.28 16.04
N GLU A 53 -14.90 31.81 14.84
CA GLU A 53 -14.37 31.31 13.58
C GLU A 53 -12.83 31.34 13.58
N SER A 54 -12.23 32.45 14.02
CA SER A 54 -10.78 32.59 14.13
C SER A 54 -10.15 31.57 15.08
N VAL A 55 -10.74 31.34 16.26
CA VAL A 55 -10.23 30.36 17.22
C VAL A 55 -10.32 28.94 16.66
N PHE A 56 -11.42 28.59 15.98
CA PHE A 56 -11.56 27.27 15.37
C PHE A 56 -10.57 27.05 14.22
N CYS A 57 -10.35 28.04 13.35
CA CYS A 57 -9.31 27.97 12.32
C CYS A 57 -7.92 27.78 12.92
N ILE A 58 -7.57 28.48 14.01
CA ILE A 58 -6.29 28.30 14.71
C ILE A 58 -6.16 26.87 15.24
N LEU A 59 -7.24 26.29 15.78
CA LEU A 59 -7.24 24.90 16.25
C LEU A 59 -6.99 23.92 15.09
N LEU A 60 -7.70 24.07 13.96
CA LEU A 60 -7.52 23.23 12.77
C LEU A 60 -6.07 23.30 12.24
N GLN A 61 -5.54 24.52 12.13
CA GLN A 61 -4.15 24.73 11.69
C GLN A 61 -3.13 24.16 12.68
N SER A 62 -3.39 24.28 13.98
CA SER A 62 -2.55 23.68 15.02
C SER A 62 -2.48 22.15 14.85
N VAL A 63 -3.64 21.49 14.70
CA VAL A 63 -3.71 20.04 14.47
C VAL A 63 -2.95 19.65 13.20
N GLY A 64 -3.19 20.34 12.08
CA GLY A 64 -2.48 20.08 10.82
C GLY A 64 -0.96 20.25 10.93
N ASN A 65 -0.50 21.29 11.63
CA ASN A 65 0.92 21.55 11.86
C ASN A 65 1.61 20.50 12.73
N HIS A 66 0.87 19.82 13.61
CA HIS A 66 1.39 18.72 14.42
C HIS A 66 1.36 17.38 13.69
N VAL A 67 0.31 17.11 12.91
CA VAL A 67 0.11 15.84 12.23
C VAL A 67 1.02 15.68 11.01
N ARG A 68 1.13 16.71 10.17
CA ARG A 68 1.86 16.64 8.89
C ARG A 68 3.35 16.26 9.04
N PRO A 69 4.12 16.83 9.99
CA PRO A 69 5.52 16.44 10.18
C PRO A 69 5.69 14.98 10.61
N VAL A 70 4.74 14.43 11.39
CA VAL A 70 4.80 13.05 11.85
C VAL A 70 4.57 12.10 10.67
N PHE A 71 3.55 12.35 9.83
CA PHE A 71 3.38 11.60 8.58
C PHE A 71 4.62 11.68 7.69
N THR A 72 5.14 12.89 7.47
CA THR A 72 6.33 13.10 6.63
C THR A 72 7.51 12.25 7.10
N ARG A 73 7.73 12.20 8.42
CA ARG A 73 8.80 11.39 9.02
C ARG A 73 8.56 9.89 8.84
N ILE A 74 7.37 9.39 9.15
CA ILE A 74 7.05 7.96 9.01
C ILE A 74 7.13 7.52 7.54
N ILE A 75 6.62 8.34 6.61
CA ILE A 75 6.70 8.06 5.16
C ILE A 75 8.15 8.08 4.68
N ALA A 76 8.99 8.97 5.19
CA ALA A 76 10.42 8.95 4.89
C ALA A 76 11.08 7.64 5.40
N GLU A 77 10.77 7.21 6.63
CA GLU A 77 11.24 5.93 7.18
C GLU A 77 10.75 4.74 6.32
N LEU A 78 9.50 4.75 5.83
CA LEU A 78 8.97 3.73 4.91
C LEU A 78 9.75 3.70 3.58
N ARG A 79 10.01 4.85 2.96
CA ARG A 79 10.78 4.94 1.72
C ARG A 79 12.23 4.49 1.89
N GLU A 80 12.84 4.79 3.03
CA GLU A 80 14.18 4.27 3.37
C GLU A 80 14.19 2.75 3.47
N LEU A 81 13.16 2.15 4.07
CA LEU A 81 13.00 0.70 4.12
C LEU A 81 12.74 0.10 2.75
N GLU A 82 11.96 0.76 1.91
CA GLU A 82 11.72 0.37 0.52
C GLU A 82 13.04 0.27 -0.27
N HIS A 83 13.91 1.27 -0.15
CA HIS A 83 15.25 1.24 -0.75
C HIS A 83 16.19 0.23 -0.10
N SER A 84 16.16 0.10 1.24
CA SER A 84 16.98 -0.86 1.97
C SER A 84 16.61 -2.31 1.61
N ALA A 85 15.31 -2.57 1.42
CA ALA A 85 14.81 -3.82 0.87
C ALA A 85 15.45 -4.10 -0.48
N MET A 86 15.41 -3.17 -1.44
CA MET A 86 16.05 -3.36 -2.75
C MET A 86 17.55 -3.71 -2.64
N VAL A 87 18.30 -3.04 -1.74
CA VAL A 87 19.74 -3.29 -1.59
C VAL A 87 20.03 -4.69 -1.04
N VAL A 88 19.25 -5.17 -0.07
CA VAL A 88 19.40 -6.52 0.49
C VAL A 88 18.98 -7.59 -0.53
N MET A 89 18.03 -7.26 -1.41
CA MET A 89 17.49 -8.19 -2.41
C MET A 89 18.43 -8.44 -3.61
N VAL A 90 19.27 -7.46 -3.98
CA VAL A 90 20.20 -7.61 -5.13
C VAL A 90 21.32 -8.61 -4.80
N PRO A 91 21.50 -9.69 -5.60
CA PRO A 91 22.62 -10.61 -5.42
C PRO A 91 23.96 -9.88 -5.60
N HIS A 92 24.82 -9.89 -4.59
CA HIS A 92 26.11 -9.18 -4.56
C HIS A 92 27.19 -9.76 -5.51
N GLU A 93 26.83 -10.61 -6.48
CA GLU A 93 27.80 -11.28 -7.37
C GLU A 93 28.41 -10.36 -8.45
N GLN A 94 27.93 -9.12 -8.63
CA GLN A 94 28.39 -8.27 -9.73
C GLN A 94 29.60 -7.36 -9.44
N ARG A 95 30.18 -7.36 -8.23
CA ARG A 95 31.30 -6.44 -7.88
C ARG A 95 32.71 -7.02 -7.92
N SER A 96 32.90 -8.30 -8.25
CA SER A 96 34.21 -8.96 -8.19
C SER A 96 34.79 -9.48 -9.51
N GLN A 97 34.17 -9.25 -10.68
CA GLN A 97 34.75 -9.61 -11.99
C GLN A 97 35.75 -8.58 -12.56
N GLY A 98 36.34 -7.75 -11.70
CA GLY A 98 37.23 -6.66 -12.10
C GLY A 98 38.71 -6.85 -11.75
N ARG A 99 39.22 -8.05 -11.43
CA ARG A 99 40.68 -8.28 -11.29
C ARG A 99 41.08 -9.75 -11.18
N ALA A 100 41.14 -10.48 -12.28
CA ALA A 100 41.84 -11.77 -12.31
C ALA A 100 42.48 -12.02 -13.67
N MET A 101 43.57 -11.30 -13.93
CA MET A 101 44.60 -11.71 -14.88
C MET A 101 45.92 -11.56 -14.15
N LEU A 102 46.47 -12.67 -13.66
CA LEU A 102 47.87 -13.08 -13.78
C LEU A 102 48.10 -14.35 -12.96
N GLY A 103 48.83 -15.29 -13.58
CA GLY A 103 48.90 -16.69 -13.21
C GLY A 103 49.68 -17.02 -11.94
N GLY A 104 49.55 -18.28 -11.52
CA GLY A 104 50.32 -18.85 -10.44
C GLY A 104 49.90 -20.29 -10.15
N THR A 105 50.55 -21.24 -10.80
CA THR A 105 50.48 -22.66 -10.47
C THR A 105 51.01 -22.90 -9.05
N ALA A 106 50.18 -23.37 -8.12
CA ALA A 106 50.63 -23.94 -6.86
C ALA A 106 49.68 -25.05 -6.40
N SER A 107 50.20 -26.27 -6.40
CA SER A 107 49.70 -27.42 -5.66
C SER A 107 49.68 -27.11 -4.16
N GLY A 108 48.50 -27.17 -3.53
CA GLY A 108 48.34 -26.93 -2.09
C GLY A 108 47.04 -27.52 -1.53
N SER A 109 47.20 -28.60 -0.78
CA SER A 109 46.47 -29.08 0.42
C SER A 109 45.00 -28.71 0.66
N GLY A 110 44.20 -29.73 0.97
CA GLY A 110 42.74 -29.73 1.18
C GLY A 110 42.17 -28.97 2.38
N ASP A 111 42.80 -27.90 2.86
CA ASP A 111 42.29 -27.07 3.98
C ASP A 111 41.48 -25.84 3.49
N ASN A 112 41.54 -25.51 2.19
CA ASN A 112 40.84 -24.35 1.63
C ASN A 112 39.34 -24.58 1.43
N ALA A 113 38.88 -25.83 1.27
CA ALA A 113 37.47 -26.15 1.07
C ALA A 113 36.64 -25.98 2.36
N ALA A 114 37.19 -26.34 3.52
CA ALA A 114 36.54 -26.16 4.82
C ALA A 114 36.45 -24.69 5.23
N THR A 115 37.46 -23.89 4.87
CA THR A 115 37.51 -22.45 5.16
C THR A 115 36.59 -21.66 4.22
N ALA A 116 36.52 -22.02 2.93
CA ALA A 116 35.56 -21.46 1.98
C ALA A 116 34.10 -21.80 2.34
N GLY A 117 33.83 -23.03 2.79
CA GLY A 117 32.51 -23.45 3.28
C GLY A 117 32.05 -22.68 4.53
N ARG A 118 32.96 -22.40 5.47
CA ARG A 118 32.67 -21.57 6.65
C ARG A 118 32.43 -20.10 6.29
N HIS A 119 33.20 -19.53 5.37
CA HIS A 119 32.95 -18.17 4.87
C HIS A 119 31.61 -18.06 4.13
N SER A 120 31.25 -19.07 3.32
CA SER A 120 29.96 -19.11 2.60
C SER A 120 28.77 -19.27 3.55
N GLN A 121 28.89 -20.12 4.59
CA GLN A 121 27.84 -20.30 5.59
C GLN A 121 27.67 -19.07 6.50
N ALA A 122 28.77 -18.43 6.92
CA ALA A 122 28.72 -17.20 7.70
C ALA A 122 28.08 -16.05 6.91
N TYR A 123 28.37 -15.94 5.61
CA TYR A 123 27.75 -14.95 4.73
C TYR A 123 26.23 -15.20 4.55
N SER A 124 25.81 -16.46 4.40
CA SER A 124 24.38 -16.80 4.34
C SER A 124 23.64 -16.53 5.66
N ALA A 125 24.27 -16.80 6.80
CA ALA A 125 23.68 -16.55 8.11
C ALA A 125 23.52 -15.04 8.39
N GLN A 126 24.54 -14.24 8.02
CA GLN A 126 24.49 -12.79 8.16
C GLN A 126 23.41 -12.15 7.29
N ARG A 127 23.17 -12.70 6.09
CA ARG A 127 22.09 -12.26 5.20
C ARG A 127 20.71 -12.55 5.78
N ILE A 128 20.48 -13.76 6.31
CA ILE A 128 19.21 -14.13 6.94
C ILE A 128 18.92 -13.22 8.15
N GLU A 129 19.93 -12.91 8.96
CA GLU A 129 19.75 -12.00 10.10
C GLU A 129 19.42 -10.57 9.64
N ALA A 130 20.07 -10.08 8.59
CA ALA A 130 19.77 -8.76 8.02
C ALA A 130 18.35 -8.67 7.43
N GLU A 131 17.88 -9.72 6.75
CA GLU A 131 16.51 -9.81 6.24
C GLU A 131 15.49 -9.81 7.39
N LYS A 132 15.79 -10.53 8.48
CA LYS A 132 14.96 -10.55 9.69
C LYS A 132 14.92 -9.17 10.36
N GLU A 133 16.06 -8.51 10.54
CA GLU A 133 16.12 -7.16 11.12
C GLU A 133 15.34 -6.14 10.28
N LEU A 134 15.46 -6.22 8.95
CA LEU A 134 14.70 -5.36 8.04
C LEU A 134 13.19 -5.57 8.21
N ARG A 135 12.76 -6.83 8.31
CA ARG A 135 11.37 -7.21 8.52
C ARG A 135 10.83 -6.72 9.87
N ASP A 136 11.60 -6.85 10.94
CA ASP A 136 11.21 -6.36 12.28
C ASP A 136 11.10 -4.82 12.28
N ARG A 137 12.01 -4.12 11.59
CA ARG A 137 11.92 -2.67 11.39
C ARG A 137 10.69 -2.27 10.58
N PHE A 138 10.39 -3.00 9.51
CA PHE A 138 9.19 -2.77 8.70
C PHE A 138 7.91 -2.91 9.52
N VAL A 139 7.73 -4.03 10.23
CA VAL A 139 6.58 -4.24 11.11
C VAL A 139 6.44 -3.12 12.14
N SER A 140 7.55 -2.64 12.72
CA SER A 140 7.54 -1.53 13.66
C SER A 140 7.11 -0.19 13.03
N VAL A 141 7.56 0.12 11.81
CA VAL A 141 7.13 1.35 11.10
C VAL A 141 5.67 1.22 10.67
N GLU A 142 5.25 0.06 10.16
CA GLU A 142 3.88 -0.25 9.76
C GLU A 142 2.90 -0.03 10.92
N LEU A 143 3.20 -0.58 12.11
CA LEU A 143 2.37 -0.38 13.31
C LEU A 143 2.23 1.10 13.69
N ARG A 144 3.34 1.85 13.73
CA ARG A 144 3.34 3.28 14.05
C ARG A 144 2.55 4.09 13.02
N PHE A 145 2.61 3.69 11.75
CA PHE A 145 1.85 4.34 10.69
C PHE A 145 0.35 4.15 10.88
N PHE A 146 -0.12 2.92 11.11
CA PHE A 146 -1.54 2.68 11.36
C PHE A 146 -2.05 3.30 12.67
N GLU A 147 -1.22 3.32 13.73
CA GLU A 147 -1.54 4.05 14.96
C GLU A 147 -1.74 5.55 14.70
N LEU A 148 -0.88 6.16 13.89
CA LEU A 148 -1.04 7.57 13.50
C LEU A 148 -2.33 7.80 12.73
N ILE A 149 -2.70 6.92 11.80
CA ILE A 149 -3.98 7.02 11.08
C ILE A 149 -5.15 7.00 12.07
N HIS A 150 -5.12 6.07 13.03
CA HIS A 150 -6.18 5.96 14.03
C HIS A 150 -6.30 7.22 14.91
N LEU A 151 -5.17 7.79 15.32
CA LEU A 151 -5.15 9.05 16.08
C LEU A 151 -5.67 10.23 15.27
N CYS A 152 -5.35 10.29 13.98
CA CYS A 152 -5.85 11.34 13.08
C CYS A 152 -7.36 11.24 12.87
N ASP A 153 -7.87 10.02 12.66
CA ASP A 153 -9.31 9.77 12.55
C ASP A 153 -10.05 10.20 13.82
N LEU A 154 -9.54 9.85 15.01
CA LEU A 154 -10.11 10.30 16.28
C LEU A 154 -10.09 11.83 16.40
N ALA A 155 -8.99 12.48 16.01
CA ALA A 155 -8.88 13.93 16.06
C ALA A 155 -9.89 14.61 15.12
N VAL A 156 -10.03 14.13 13.88
CA VAL A 156 -11.00 14.62 12.90
C VAL A 156 -12.43 14.41 13.41
N GLN A 157 -12.74 13.23 13.98
CA GLN A 157 -14.06 12.96 14.58
C GLN A 157 -14.37 13.90 15.75
N MET A 158 -13.40 14.17 16.62
CA MET A 158 -13.58 15.11 17.74
C MET A 158 -13.80 16.55 17.24
N LEU A 159 -13.04 16.99 16.23
CA LEU A 159 -13.22 18.28 15.58
C LEU A 159 -14.60 18.39 14.93
N GLU A 160 -15.07 17.31 14.30
CA GLU A 160 -16.37 17.26 13.65
C GLU A 160 -17.53 17.36 14.65
N ILE A 161 -17.43 16.64 15.77
CA ILE A 161 -18.43 16.73 16.86
C ILE A 161 -18.45 18.15 17.44
N TYR A 162 -17.28 18.74 17.67
CA TYR A 162 -17.17 20.12 18.16
C TYR A 162 -17.80 21.11 17.18
N TYR A 163 -17.51 20.96 15.89
CA TYR A 163 -18.08 21.78 14.82
C TYR A 163 -19.61 21.70 14.81
N LYS A 164 -20.16 20.49 14.78
CA LYS A 164 -21.61 20.27 14.73
C LYS A 164 -22.34 20.77 15.97
N ARG A 165 -21.74 20.60 17.16
CA ARG A 165 -22.39 20.97 18.42
C ARG A 165 -22.34 22.47 18.70
N ASP A 166 -21.16 23.07 18.55
CA ASP A 166 -20.88 24.40 19.08
C ASP A 166 -20.79 25.48 17.98
N LEU A 167 -20.45 25.10 16.74
CA LEU A 167 -20.20 26.06 15.65
C LEU A 167 -21.37 26.20 14.66
N CYS A 168 -22.19 25.16 14.45
CA CYS A 168 -23.36 25.23 13.55
C CYS A 168 -24.44 26.26 13.97
N GLN A 169 -24.35 26.81 15.20
CA GLN A 169 -25.21 27.92 15.63
C GLN A 169 -24.79 29.27 15.04
N PHE A 170 -23.56 29.37 14.54
CA PHE A 170 -22.94 30.59 14.03
C PHE A 170 -22.54 30.44 12.55
N ILE A 171 -22.12 29.24 12.14
CA ILE A 171 -21.61 28.93 10.80
C ILE A 171 -22.64 28.07 10.06
N VAL A 172 -22.87 28.40 8.79
CA VAL A 172 -23.70 27.58 7.89
C VAL A 172 -22.83 26.45 7.32
N GLU A 173 -23.22 25.19 7.54
CA GLU A 173 -22.45 24.00 7.15
C GLU A 173 -22.20 23.92 5.63
N ASP A 174 -23.21 24.27 4.83
CA ASP A 174 -23.13 24.20 3.36
C ASP A 174 -22.50 25.45 2.73
N ASP A 175 -22.03 26.42 3.53
CA ASP A 175 -21.34 27.60 3.00
C ASP A 175 -19.90 27.27 2.63
N PHE A 176 -19.67 27.01 1.35
CA PHE A 176 -18.34 26.70 0.81
C PHE A 176 -17.38 27.92 0.78
N LEU A 177 -17.89 29.14 0.93
CA LEU A 177 -17.06 30.35 1.00
C LEU A 177 -16.58 30.63 2.43
N ASN A 178 -17.15 29.99 3.44
CA ASN A 178 -16.74 30.15 4.82
C ASN A 178 -15.34 29.55 5.05
N ILE A 179 -14.46 30.33 5.67
CA ILE A 179 -13.06 29.97 5.90
C ILE A 179 -12.94 28.74 6.81
N CYS A 180 -13.78 28.61 7.85
CA CYS A 180 -13.76 27.43 8.72
C CYS A 180 -14.09 26.14 7.97
N ASN A 181 -15.07 26.20 7.05
CA ASN A 181 -15.44 25.05 6.21
C ASN A 181 -14.31 24.69 5.24
N GLN A 182 -13.64 25.69 4.66
CA GLN A 182 -12.49 25.47 3.78
C GLN A 182 -11.30 24.87 4.55
N GLU A 183 -10.95 25.42 5.70
CA GLU A 183 -9.83 24.92 6.53
C GLU A 183 -10.11 23.52 7.08
N LYS A 184 -11.36 23.22 7.45
CA LYS A 184 -11.75 21.87 7.89
C LYS A 184 -11.53 20.86 6.76
N LYS A 185 -12.06 21.13 5.56
CA LYS A 185 -11.85 20.28 4.38
C LYS A 185 -10.37 20.19 4.01
N ALA A 186 -9.62 21.29 4.13
CA ALA A 186 -8.18 21.29 3.85
C ALA A 186 -7.39 20.39 4.83
N LEU A 187 -7.78 20.35 6.10
CA LEU A 187 -7.19 19.43 7.08
C LEU A 187 -7.52 17.97 6.75
N GLU A 188 -8.79 17.66 6.48
CA GLU A 188 -9.26 16.32 6.09
C GLU A 188 -8.51 15.82 4.85
N HIS A 189 -8.51 16.61 3.77
CA HIS A 189 -7.76 16.29 2.55
C HIS A 189 -6.27 16.12 2.79
N ALA A 190 -5.65 16.99 3.60
CA ALA A 190 -4.23 16.86 3.90
C ALA A 190 -3.91 15.57 4.67
N ILE A 191 -4.80 15.09 5.54
CA ILE A 191 -4.64 13.81 6.23
C ILE A 191 -4.81 12.67 5.21
N ASP A 192 -5.90 12.67 4.45
CA ASP A 192 -6.19 11.63 3.45
C ASP A 192 -5.06 11.47 2.42
N ASP A 193 -4.49 12.57 1.93
CA ASP A 193 -3.36 12.55 0.99
C ASP A 193 -2.13 11.86 1.61
N ASN A 194 -1.82 12.16 2.88
CA ASN A 194 -0.69 11.51 3.57
C ASN A 194 -0.96 10.03 3.85
N VAL A 195 -2.21 9.68 4.18
CA VAL A 195 -2.62 8.27 4.34
C VAL A 195 -2.45 7.53 3.02
N ALA A 196 -2.95 8.06 1.91
CA ALA A 196 -2.82 7.44 0.60
C ALA A 196 -1.36 7.20 0.21
N VAL A 197 -0.49 8.20 0.40
CA VAL A 197 0.95 8.07 0.10
C VAL A 197 1.62 7.02 0.99
N GLY A 198 1.34 7.02 2.29
CA GLY A 198 1.94 6.05 3.21
C GLY A 198 1.45 4.62 2.97
N MET A 199 0.17 4.46 2.65
CA MET A 199 -0.43 3.18 2.26
C MET A 199 0.26 2.61 1.02
N ASP A 200 0.43 3.42 -0.04
CA ASP A 200 1.14 2.97 -1.25
C ASP A 200 2.58 2.51 -0.95
N CYS A 201 3.30 3.21 -0.07
CA CYS A 201 4.64 2.80 0.37
C CYS A 201 4.61 1.43 1.09
N VAL A 202 3.63 1.20 1.97
CA VAL A 202 3.48 -0.08 2.68
C VAL A 202 3.18 -1.22 1.71
N ILE A 203 2.26 -1.01 0.76
CA ILE A 203 1.91 -1.99 -0.29
C ILE A 203 3.17 -2.35 -1.09
N GLU A 204 3.92 -1.35 -1.53
CA GLU A 204 5.12 -1.56 -2.33
C GLU A 204 6.17 -2.41 -1.58
N ILE A 205 6.39 -2.15 -0.30
CA ILE A 205 7.34 -2.95 0.52
C ILE A 205 6.85 -4.41 0.64
N ILE A 206 5.56 -4.63 0.92
CA ILE A 206 4.97 -5.97 1.03
C ILE A 206 5.13 -6.74 -0.29
N LEU A 207 4.84 -6.11 -1.42
CA LEU A 207 4.90 -6.79 -2.72
C LEU A 207 6.34 -7.06 -3.15
N ARG A 208 7.26 -6.12 -2.93
CA ARG A 208 8.68 -6.34 -3.20
C ARG A 208 9.26 -7.46 -2.37
N GLN A 209 8.92 -7.53 -1.08
CA GLN A 209 9.37 -8.62 -0.23
C GLN A 209 8.78 -9.96 -0.66
N THR A 210 7.51 -9.99 -1.06
CA THR A 210 6.88 -11.18 -1.65
C THR A 210 7.59 -11.62 -2.93
N GLN A 211 7.85 -10.67 -3.84
CA GLN A 211 8.58 -10.92 -5.08
C GLN A 211 9.99 -11.45 -4.81
N HIS A 212 10.71 -10.90 -3.83
CA HIS A 212 12.04 -11.38 -3.44
C HIS A 212 12.03 -12.83 -2.93
N ILE A 213 11.04 -13.19 -2.11
CA ILE A 213 10.87 -14.57 -1.65
C ILE A 213 10.69 -15.48 -2.86
N LEU A 214 9.86 -15.09 -3.82
CA LEU A 214 9.68 -15.85 -5.07
C LEU A 214 10.99 -15.94 -5.86
N ASP A 215 11.70 -14.82 -6.05
CA ASP A 215 12.92 -14.75 -6.85
C ASP A 215 14.08 -15.58 -6.29
N THR A 216 14.18 -15.67 -4.96
CA THR A 216 15.31 -16.31 -4.29
C THR A 216 15.04 -17.76 -3.89
N GLU A 217 13.79 -18.11 -3.65
CA GLU A 217 13.44 -19.41 -3.10
C GLU A 217 12.76 -20.33 -4.10
N GLN A 218 12.06 -19.80 -5.10
CA GLN A 218 11.39 -20.62 -6.12
C GLN A 218 12.44 -21.13 -7.11
N ARG A 219 12.62 -22.45 -7.16
CA ARG A 219 13.64 -23.09 -7.99
C ARG A 219 13.05 -23.47 -9.33
N LEU A 220 13.88 -23.45 -10.38
CA LEU A 220 13.50 -23.93 -11.71
C LEU A 220 12.96 -25.37 -11.68
N ASN A 221 13.55 -26.22 -10.82
CA ASN A 221 13.16 -27.62 -10.67
C ASN A 221 11.79 -27.81 -10.00
N ASP A 222 11.22 -26.78 -9.38
CA ASP A 222 9.90 -26.87 -8.75
C ASP A 222 8.80 -27.02 -9.82
N TYR A 223 8.92 -26.29 -10.93
CA TYR A 223 7.99 -26.36 -12.07
C TYR A 223 8.57 -27.13 -13.27
N HIS A 224 9.83 -27.56 -13.19
CA HIS A 224 10.48 -28.43 -14.17
C HIS A 224 11.17 -29.63 -13.48
N PRO A 225 10.40 -30.51 -12.81
CA PRO A 225 10.96 -31.65 -12.09
C PRO A 225 11.69 -32.61 -13.03
N ASN A 226 12.75 -33.22 -12.52
CA ASN A 226 13.50 -34.25 -13.23
C ASN A 226 12.65 -35.52 -13.39
N SER A 227 12.88 -36.28 -14.46
CA SER A 227 12.06 -37.45 -14.83
C SER A 227 11.93 -38.54 -13.75
N ASN A 228 12.80 -38.56 -12.73
CA ASN A 228 12.82 -39.54 -11.65
C ASN A 228 12.39 -38.99 -10.28
N SER A 229 11.96 -37.73 -10.17
CA SER A 229 11.51 -37.18 -8.88
C SER A 229 10.06 -37.52 -8.59
N SER A 230 9.78 -38.08 -7.41
CA SER A 230 8.42 -38.17 -6.90
C SER A 230 7.85 -36.77 -6.67
N LEU A 231 6.71 -36.46 -7.28
CA LEU A 231 6.01 -35.20 -7.05
C LEU A 231 5.37 -35.24 -5.66
N THR A 232 5.79 -34.33 -4.79
CA THR A 232 5.08 -34.06 -3.54
C THR A 232 4.12 -32.91 -3.83
N LEU A 233 2.82 -33.21 -3.98
CA LEU A 233 1.76 -32.24 -4.32
C LEU A 233 1.41 -31.28 -3.16
N THR A 234 2.41 -30.84 -2.41
CA THR A 234 2.30 -29.82 -1.38
C THR A 234 2.84 -28.49 -1.94
N PRO A 235 2.33 -27.33 -1.52
CA PRO A 235 2.86 -26.05 -1.96
C PRO A 235 4.38 -25.94 -1.79
N THR A 236 5.05 -25.25 -2.70
CA THR A 236 6.51 -25.06 -2.64
C THR A 236 6.90 -24.28 -1.38
N LEU A 237 8.19 -24.37 -1.04
CA LEU A 237 8.73 -23.60 0.08
C LEU A 237 8.57 -22.09 -0.15
N ALA A 238 8.82 -21.61 -1.38
CA ALA A 238 8.67 -20.19 -1.71
C ALA A 238 7.22 -19.74 -1.60
N CYS A 239 6.28 -20.54 -2.10
CA CYS A 239 4.84 -20.25 -1.98
C CYS A 239 4.42 -20.17 -0.51
N THR A 240 4.81 -21.17 0.29
CA THR A 240 4.49 -21.21 1.73
C THR A 240 5.05 -20.00 2.47
N ARG A 241 6.30 -19.60 2.21
CA ARG A 241 6.92 -18.44 2.85
C ARG A 241 6.33 -17.11 2.39
N ALA A 242 6.02 -16.98 1.10
CA ALA A 242 5.36 -15.81 0.55
C ALA A 242 3.99 -15.60 1.20
N VAL A 243 3.16 -16.65 1.25
CA VAL A 243 1.84 -16.59 1.89
C VAL A 243 1.93 -16.37 3.40
N GLN A 244 2.93 -16.95 4.08
CA GLN A 244 3.17 -16.66 5.48
C GLN A 244 3.45 -15.17 5.71
N PHE A 245 4.36 -14.58 4.95
CA PHE A 245 4.66 -13.15 5.05
C PHE A 245 3.45 -12.26 4.75
N LEU A 246 2.75 -12.53 3.65
CA LEU A 246 1.52 -11.82 3.29
C LEU A 246 0.47 -11.91 4.41
N SER A 247 0.33 -13.08 5.04
CA SER A 247 -0.63 -13.28 6.14
C SER A 247 -0.27 -12.48 7.38
N GLU A 248 1.01 -12.39 7.74
CA GLU A 248 1.48 -11.61 8.89
C GLU A 248 1.23 -10.11 8.70
N SER A 249 1.56 -9.54 7.53
CA SER A 249 1.25 -8.13 7.21
C SER A 249 -0.26 -7.87 7.16
N THR A 250 -1.03 -8.74 6.48
CA THR A 250 -2.50 -8.60 6.44
C THR A 250 -3.14 -8.71 7.82
N GLN A 251 -2.59 -9.52 8.72
CA GLN A 251 -3.07 -9.58 10.10
C GLN A 251 -2.88 -8.25 10.84
N ILE A 252 -1.74 -7.58 10.66
CA ILE A 252 -1.48 -6.26 11.24
C ILE A 252 -2.53 -5.26 10.71
N ILE A 253 -2.70 -5.20 9.40
CA ILE A 253 -3.67 -4.31 8.73
C ILE A 253 -5.09 -4.53 9.28
N ARG A 254 -5.52 -5.81 9.40
CA ARG A 254 -6.83 -6.18 9.94
C ARG A 254 -7.00 -5.79 11.41
N SER A 255 -5.94 -5.88 12.19
CA SER A 255 -5.98 -5.59 13.62
C SER A 255 -5.99 -4.09 13.93
N MET A 256 -5.28 -3.27 13.14
CA MET A 256 -5.10 -1.85 13.42
C MET A 256 -6.12 -0.97 12.70
N THR A 257 -6.71 -1.43 11.61
CA THR A 257 -7.69 -0.65 10.85
C THR A 257 -9.10 -0.90 11.36
N THR A 258 -9.64 0.07 12.11
CA THR A 258 -11.04 0.08 12.56
C THR A 258 -12.03 0.36 11.42
N GLN A 259 -11.59 1.11 10.41
CA GLN A 259 -12.41 1.50 9.26
C GLN A 259 -12.48 0.39 8.21
N LYS A 260 -13.64 -0.28 8.14
CA LYS A 260 -13.88 -1.36 7.19
C LYS A 260 -13.56 -0.97 5.74
N GLN A 261 -13.98 0.22 5.30
CA GLN A 261 -13.81 0.68 3.92
C GLN A 261 -12.33 0.88 3.55
N MET A 262 -11.56 1.57 4.40
CA MET A 262 -10.12 1.76 4.17
C MET A 262 -9.40 0.41 4.08
N ARG A 263 -9.73 -0.52 4.99
CA ARG A 263 -9.17 -1.87 4.99
C ARG A 263 -9.47 -2.63 3.70
N GLU A 264 -10.72 -2.59 3.22
CA GLU A 264 -11.14 -3.30 1.99
C GLU A 264 -10.42 -2.75 0.75
N VAL A 265 -10.34 -1.43 0.60
CA VAL A 265 -9.59 -0.79 -0.50
C VAL A 265 -8.12 -1.20 -0.46
N PHE A 266 -7.51 -1.18 0.73
CA PHE A 266 -6.11 -1.52 0.90
C PHE A 266 -5.80 -2.99 0.57
N LEU A 267 -6.63 -3.93 1.06
CA LEU A 267 -6.45 -5.35 0.79
C LEU A 267 -6.76 -5.71 -0.67
N GLY A 268 -7.74 -5.04 -1.29
CA GLY A 268 -8.01 -5.16 -2.72
C GLY A 268 -6.80 -4.75 -3.56
N GLU A 269 -6.18 -3.60 -3.26
CA GLU A 269 -4.99 -3.14 -3.97
C GLU A 269 -3.79 -4.09 -3.80
N ILE A 270 -3.57 -4.63 -2.59
CA ILE A 270 -2.56 -5.67 -2.36
C ILE A 270 -2.87 -6.89 -3.23
N GLY A 271 -4.12 -7.36 -3.27
CA GLY A 271 -4.53 -8.51 -4.07
C GLY A 271 -4.31 -8.31 -5.57
N LEU A 272 -4.69 -7.16 -6.11
CA LEU A 272 -4.52 -6.83 -7.53
C LEU A 272 -3.06 -6.77 -7.93
N ARG A 273 -2.21 -6.11 -7.14
CA ARG A 273 -0.78 -6.06 -7.46
C ARG A 273 -0.08 -7.39 -7.19
N LEU A 274 -0.49 -8.15 -6.17
CA LEU A 274 0.01 -9.51 -5.93
C LEU A 274 -0.28 -10.43 -7.12
N PHE A 275 -1.48 -10.35 -7.69
CA PHE A 275 -1.81 -11.09 -8.91
C PHE A 275 -0.78 -10.83 -10.02
N ASN A 276 -0.40 -9.57 -10.26
CA ASN A 276 0.63 -9.23 -11.24
C ASN A 276 2.01 -9.80 -10.89
N VAL A 277 2.41 -9.74 -9.61
CA VAL A 277 3.67 -10.35 -9.13
C VAL A 277 3.68 -11.86 -9.41
N LEU A 278 2.57 -12.55 -9.14
CA LEU A 278 2.44 -13.98 -9.40
C LEU A 278 2.48 -14.30 -10.90
N LEU A 279 1.77 -13.51 -11.70
CA LEU A 279 1.72 -13.66 -13.16
C LEU A 279 3.12 -13.52 -13.78
N GLU A 280 3.84 -12.46 -13.41
CA GLU A 280 5.22 -12.24 -13.86
C GLU A 280 6.18 -13.32 -13.34
N ASN A 281 5.98 -13.82 -12.12
CA ASN A 281 6.78 -14.93 -11.61
C ASN A 281 6.57 -16.20 -12.44
N ILE A 282 5.33 -16.57 -12.77
CA ILE A 282 5.01 -17.75 -13.59
C ILE A 282 5.69 -17.65 -14.97
N LYS A 283 5.65 -16.46 -15.59
CA LYS A 283 6.24 -16.22 -16.92
C LYS A 283 7.75 -16.49 -17.00
N ARG A 284 8.46 -16.52 -15.86
CA ARG A 284 9.90 -16.80 -15.80
C ARG A 284 10.25 -18.28 -15.91
N PHE A 285 9.28 -19.18 -15.79
CA PHE A 285 9.51 -20.62 -15.78
C PHE A 285 9.09 -21.30 -17.09
N GLN A 286 9.79 -22.38 -17.43
CA GLN A 286 9.33 -23.34 -18.43
C GLN A 286 8.73 -24.55 -17.71
N ILE A 287 7.42 -24.72 -17.81
CA ILE A 287 6.63 -25.59 -16.93
C ILE A 287 6.31 -26.91 -17.63
N THR A 288 6.70 -28.04 -17.04
CA THR A 288 6.31 -29.38 -17.53
C THR A 288 4.95 -29.79 -17.00
N GLU A 289 4.30 -30.79 -17.60
CA GLU A 289 3.01 -31.31 -17.10
C GLU A 289 3.08 -31.72 -15.61
N PRO A 290 4.09 -32.49 -15.14
CA PRO A 290 4.35 -32.69 -13.71
C PRO A 290 4.46 -31.40 -12.88
N GLY A 291 5.17 -30.40 -13.39
CA GLY A 291 5.31 -29.10 -12.74
C GLY A 291 4.01 -28.27 -12.75
N GLY A 292 3.10 -28.52 -13.69
CA GLY A 292 1.77 -27.95 -13.73
C GLY A 292 0.93 -28.34 -12.51
N PHE A 293 1.03 -29.60 -12.06
CA PHE A 293 0.39 -30.02 -10.80
C PHE A 293 0.98 -29.31 -9.58
N GLN A 294 2.28 -29.06 -9.56
CA GLN A 294 2.94 -28.28 -8.51
C GLN A 294 2.47 -26.83 -8.52
N LEU A 295 2.39 -26.20 -9.69
CA LEU A 295 1.85 -24.85 -9.85
C LEU A 295 0.41 -24.74 -9.34
N ILE A 296 -0.43 -25.73 -9.63
CA ILE A 296 -1.82 -25.77 -9.10
C ILE A 296 -1.83 -25.81 -7.57
N ALA A 297 -0.93 -26.58 -6.94
CA ALA A 297 -0.82 -26.61 -5.48
C ALA A 297 -0.46 -25.23 -4.90
N ASP A 298 0.50 -24.53 -5.51
CA ASP A 298 0.90 -23.18 -5.09
C ASP A 298 -0.24 -22.17 -5.27
N LEU A 299 -0.90 -22.18 -6.43
CA LEU A 299 -2.00 -21.27 -6.74
C LEU A 299 -3.24 -21.50 -5.87
N ASN A 300 -3.46 -22.73 -5.41
CA ASN A 300 -4.48 -22.99 -4.40
C ASN A 300 -4.16 -22.29 -3.09
N LEU A 301 -2.91 -22.33 -2.62
CA LEU A 301 -2.53 -21.64 -1.39
C LEU A 301 -2.65 -20.11 -1.51
N TYR A 302 -2.28 -19.53 -2.66
CA TYR A 302 -2.51 -18.11 -2.93
C TYR A 302 -4.00 -17.74 -3.01
N TYR A 303 -4.82 -18.60 -3.62
CA TYR A 303 -6.26 -18.42 -3.65
C TYR A 303 -6.87 -18.48 -2.25
N ASP A 304 -6.47 -19.44 -1.43
CA ASP A 304 -6.96 -19.57 -0.05
C ASP A 304 -6.60 -18.33 0.77
N TRP A 305 -5.40 -17.77 0.56
CA TRP A 305 -5.03 -16.49 1.16
C TRP A 305 -5.95 -15.36 0.65
N ALA A 306 -6.18 -15.26 -0.65
CA ALA A 306 -7.02 -14.21 -1.23
C ALA A 306 -8.47 -14.30 -0.73
N GLU A 307 -9.06 -15.49 -0.73
CA GLU A 307 -10.45 -15.74 -0.29
C GLU A 307 -10.72 -15.23 1.14
N ASN A 308 -9.70 -15.28 2.01
CA ASN A 308 -9.81 -14.86 3.41
C ASN A 308 -9.55 -13.37 3.64
N ASN A 309 -9.03 -12.64 2.64
CA ASN A 309 -8.47 -11.30 2.86
C ASN A 309 -8.94 -10.24 1.85
N VAL A 310 -9.26 -10.60 0.61
CA VAL A 310 -9.66 -9.63 -0.42
C VAL A 310 -11.16 -9.70 -0.69
N ASP A 311 -11.69 -8.67 -1.35
CA ASP A 311 -13.09 -8.61 -1.74
C ASP A 311 -13.40 -9.53 -2.95
N PRO A 312 -14.68 -9.83 -3.23
CA PRO A 312 -15.06 -10.73 -4.32
C PRO A 312 -14.67 -10.25 -5.73
N GLU A 313 -14.53 -8.94 -5.94
CA GLU A 313 -14.08 -8.41 -7.23
C GLU A 313 -12.61 -8.76 -7.44
N THR A 314 -11.76 -8.55 -6.44
CA THR A 314 -10.33 -8.92 -6.48
C THR A 314 -10.14 -10.45 -6.50
N LEU A 315 -10.96 -11.22 -5.78
CA LEU A 315 -10.85 -12.68 -5.73
C LEU A 315 -10.95 -13.34 -7.11
N ARG A 316 -11.71 -12.74 -8.04
CA ARG A 316 -11.87 -13.27 -9.41
C ARG A 316 -10.54 -13.42 -10.15
N PHE A 317 -9.55 -12.56 -9.85
CA PHE A 317 -8.22 -12.61 -10.47
C PHE A 317 -7.50 -13.90 -10.09
N PHE A 318 -7.61 -14.32 -8.83
CA PHE A 318 -7.04 -15.57 -8.33
C PHE A 318 -7.80 -16.80 -8.86
N THR A 319 -9.12 -16.71 -9.01
CA THR A 319 -9.92 -17.75 -9.67
C THR A 319 -9.47 -17.95 -11.11
N ALA A 320 -9.34 -16.87 -11.89
CA ALA A 320 -8.89 -16.93 -13.27
C ALA A 320 -7.46 -17.49 -13.39
N LEU A 321 -6.58 -17.17 -12.42
CA LEU A 321 -5.22 -17.72 -12.39
C LEU A 321 -5.22 -19.24 -12.13
N LYS A 322 -6.08 -19.74 -11.24
CA LYS A 322 -6.31 -21.18 -11.03
C LYS A 322 -6.89 -21.86 -12.27
N ASP A 323 -7.84 -21.22 -12.94
CA ASP A 323 -8.39 -21.75 -14.19
C ASP A 323 -7.32 -21.84 -15.28
N LEU A 324 -6.47 -20.82 -15.40
CA LEU A 324 -5.35 -20.77 -16.34
C LEU A 324 -4.32 -21.86 -16.03
N ALA A 325 -4.08 -22.20 -14.76
CA ALA A 325 -3.16 -23.25 -14.36
C ALA A 325 -3.51 -24.63 -14.94
N ASN A 326 -4.80 -24.90 -15.19
CA ASN A 326 -5.24 -26.13 -15.84
C ASN A 326 -4.65 -26.28 -17.25
N CYS A 327 -4.30 -25.16 -17.90
CA CYS A 327 -3.63 -25.19 -19.20
C CYS A 327 -2.29 -25.92 -19.17
N PHE A 328 -1.64 -26.14 -18.01
CA PHE A 328 -0.35 -26.86 -17.94
C PHE A 328 -0.51 -28.39 -17.82
N ILE A 329 -1.68 -28.88 -17.41
CA ILE A 329 -1.95 -30.31 -17.23
C ILE A 329 -2.81 -30.91 -18.34
N LEU A 330 -3.48 -30.07 -19.14
CA LEU A 330 -4.31 -30.54 -20.25
C LEU A 330 -3.47 -31.08 -21.40
N ALA A 331 -4.01 -32.09 -22.07
CA ALA A 331 -3.43 -32.61 -23.30
C ALA A 331 -3.51 -31.54 -24.43
N PRO A 332 -2.52 -31.45 -25.33
CA PRO A 332 -2.48 -30.42 -26.36
C PRO A 332 -3.74 -30.30 -27.23
N ARG A 333 -4.36 -31.45 -27.54
CA ARG A 333 -5.60 -31.52 -28.35
C ARG A 333 -6.81 -30.83 -27.68
N ASP A 334 -6.82 -30.79 -26.35
CA ASP A 334 -7.96 -30.32 -25.55
C ASP A 334 -7.80 -28.82 -25.17
N LEU A 335 -6.57 -28.29 -25.26
CA LEU A 335 -6.21 -26.94 -24.82
C LEU A 335 -6.99 -25.83 -25.54
N ARG A 336 -7.15 -25.93 -26.87
CA ARG A 336 -7.93 -24.95 -27.64
C ARG A 336 -9.42 -24.93 -27.25
N GLY A 337 -9.99 -26.11 -27.01
CA GLY A 337 -11.38 -26.25 -26.57
C GLY A 337 -11.59 -25.64 -25.19
N PHE A 338 -10.66 -25.90 -24.27
CA PHE A 338 -10.66 -25.34 -22.93
C PHE A 338 -10.56 -23.81 -22.94
N LEU A 339 -9.60 -23.23 -23.66
CA LEU A 339 -9.44 -21.78 -23.73
C LEU A 339 -10.71 -21.11 -24.30
N ARG A 340 -11.28 -21.66 -25.37
CA ARG A 340 -12.55 -21.16 -25.93
C ARG A 340 -13.69 -21.17 -24.91
N ASP A 341 -13.79 -22.24 -24.13
CA ASP A 341 -14.81 -22.36 -23.09
C ASP A 341 -14.61 -21.34 -21.96
N GLN A 342 -13.37 -21.08 -21.55
CA GLN A 342 -13.05 -20.04 -20.55
C GLN A 342 -13.40 -18.62 -21.05
N TYR A 343 -13.09 -18.29 -22.30
CA TYR A 343 -13.52 -17.02 -22.90
C TYR A 343 -15.04 -16.93 -23.01
N SER A 344 -15.73 -18.01 -23.38
CA SER A 344 -17.19 -18.03 -23.42
C SER A 344 -17.85 -17.85 -22.04
N ARG A 345 -17.13 -18.19 -20.96
CA ARG A 345 -17.57 -18.00 -19.57
C ARG A 345 -17.17 -16.63 -19.01
N HIS A 346 -16.56 -15.76 -19.82
CA HIS A 346 -16.05 -14.45 -19.40
C HIS A 346 -15.04 -14.54 -18.23
N THR A 347 -14.32 -15.65 -18.10
CA THR A 347 -13.37 -15.88 -17.00
C THR A 347 -12.24 -14.84 -16.97
N PHE A 348 -11.81 -14.37 -18.15
CA PHE A 348 -10.69 -13.45 -18.28
C PHE A 348 -11.11 -11.98 -18.48
N ASP A 349 -12.41 -11.71 -18.60
CA ASP A 349 -12.95 -10.39 -18.91
C ASP A 349 -12.64 -9.40 -17.78
N GLY A 350 -11.86 -8.35 -18.11
CA GLY A 350 -11.40 -7.36 -17.14
C GLY A 350 -10.32 -7.88 -16.16
N VAL A 351 -9.82 -9.11 -16.36
CA VAL A 351 -8.79 -9.75 -15.51
C VAL A 351 -7.45 -9.83 -16.23
N MET A 352 -7.44 -10.41 -17.44
CA MET A 352 -6.23 -10.58 -18.25
C MET A 352 -6.55 -10.26 -19.71
N ARG A 353 -5.61 -9.64 -20.40
CA ARG A 353 -5.71 -9.50 -21.86
C ARG A 353 -5.47 -10.85 -22.51
N SER A 354 -6.01 -11.04 -23.71
CA SER A 354 -5.78 -12.27 -24.46
C SER A 354 -4.29 -12.52 -24.71
N GLU A 355 -3.50 -11.47 -24.96
CA GLU A 355 -2.05 -11.61 -25.14
C GLU A 355 -1.38 -12.23 -23.90
N GLU A 356 -1.74 -11.74 -22.70
CA GLU A 356 -1.17 -12.22 -21.44
C GLU A 356 -1.52 -13.69 -21.17
N VAL A 357 -2.76 -14.09 -21.50
CA VAL A 357 -3.19 -15.49 -21.41
C VAL A 357 -2.31 -16.37 -22.30
N TYR A 358 -2.05 -15.95 -23.54
CA TYR A 358 -1.19 -16.72 -24.45
C TYR A 358 0.28 -16.72 -24.01
N ASP A 359 0.79 -15.63 -23.45
CA ASP A 359 2.15 -15.57 -22.90
C ASP A 359 2.34 -16.59 -21.76
N VAL A 360 1.36 -16.73 -20.87
CA VAL A 360 1.40 -17.75 -19.81
C VAL A 360 1.30 -19.16 -20.38
N VAL A 361 0.39 -19.40 -21.33
CA VAL A 361 0.28 -20.71 -21.99
C VAL A 361 1.58 -21.07 -22.73
N ALA A 362 2.30 -20.06 -23.25
CA ALA A 362 3.58 -20.23 -23.92
C ALA A 362 4.71 -20.70 -22.98
N CYS A 363 4.54 -20.58 -21.66
CA CYS A 363 5.46 -21.12 -20.66
C CYS A 363 5.46 -22.65 -20.59
N ARG A 364 4.51 -23.35 -21.22
CA ARG A 364 4.51 -24.81 -21.29
C ARG A 364 5.78 -25.34 -21.95
N ALA A 365 6.35 -26.40 -21.38
CA ALA A 365 7.59 -26.99 -21.89
C ALA A 365 7.49 -27.52 -23.33
N ASP A 366 6.31 -28.03 -23.71
CA ASP A 366 6.00 -28.56 -25.04
C ASP A 366 5.44 -27.51 -26.01
N TYR A 367 5.31 -26.23 -25.60
CA TYR A 367 4.62 -25.19 -26.37
C TYR A 367 5.10 -25.07 -27.82
N ARG A 368 6.41 -25.13 -28.04
CA ARG A 368 7.02 -25.05 -29.39
C ARG A 368 6.48 -26.10 -30.36
N GLN A 369 6.09 -27.28 -29.87
CA GLN A 369 5.56 -28.38 -30.68
C GLN A 369 4.06 -28.22 -30.94
N ILE A 370 3.34 -27.60 -30.00
CA ILE A 370 1.87 -27.49 -30.01
C ILE A 370 1.38 -26.12 -30.47
N ARG A 371 2.29 -25.18 -30.74
CA ARG A 371 2.00 -23.78 -31.09
C ARG A 371 0.93 -23.64 -32.16
N THR A 372 1.01 -24.40 -33.26
CA THR A 372 0.04 -24.35 -34.37
C THR A 372 -1.35 -24.84 -33.98
N GLN A 373 -1.47 -25.68 -32.95
CA GLN A 373 -2.73 -26.20 -32.44
C GLN A 373 -3.42 -25.20 -31.49
N VAL A 374 -2.64 -24.27 -30.93
CA VAL A 374 -3.09 -23.26 -29.95
C VAL A 374 -3.35 -21.91 -30.60
N GLU A 375 -2.39 -21.40 -31.40
CA GLU A 375 -2.47 -20.08 -32.05
C GLU A 375 -3.22 -20.10 -33.40
N GLY A 376 -3.44 -21.29 -33.97
CA GLY A 376 -3.71 -21.48 -35.40
C GLY A 376 -5.08 -21.08 -35.94
N HIS A 377 -5.90 -20.28 -35.24
CA HIS A 377 -7.09 -19.53 -35.72
C HIS A 377 -7.81 -19.01 -34.46
N CYS A 378 -7.27 -17.97 -33.84
CA CYS A 378 -7.86 -17.31 -32.67
C CYS A 378 -8.73 -16.12 -33.14
N ASP A 379 -9.81 -16.40 -33.87
CA ASP A 379 -10.93 -15.45 -34.06
C ASP A 379 -11.81 -15.45 -32.80
N PHE A 380 -11.22 -15.18 -31.63
CA PHE A 380 -11.93 -15.13 -30.35
C PHE A 380 -11.81 -13.77 -29.66
N MET A 381 -11.44 -12.72 -30.41
CA MET A 381 -11.64 -11.33 -30.01
C MET A 381 -12.91 -10.77 -30.63
#